data_AF-U5EMY4-F1
#
_entry.id   AF-U5EMY4-F1
#
_cell.length_a   1.000
_cell.length_b   1.000
_cell.length_c   1.000
_cell.angle_alpha   90.00
_cell.angle_beta   90.00
_cell.angle_gamma   90.00
#
_symmetry.space_group_name_H-M   'P 1'
#
loop_
_entity.id
_entity.type
_entity.pdbx_description
1 polymer ?
#
loop_
_entity_poly.entity_id
_entity_poly.type
_entity_poly.pdbx_seq_one_letter_code
_entity_poly.pdbx_strand_id
1 'polypeptide(L)'
;MDATVIEAVFAEHYGRAVTSLIRVFGDIGLAEDAVQEAFAAAVLRWPVDGVPPSPAGWIITTARNRAVDRLRREATRSGRHAEAALASTGMPSCRWPSRTGPAGTPT
;
A
#
# COMPACT_ATOMS: atom_id res chain seq x y z
N MET A 1 -31.48 -9.85 -0.59
CA MET A 1 -30.96 -9.28 -1.83
C MET A 1 -30.55 -10.44 -2.72
N ASP A 2 -30.90 -10.43 -4.00
CA ASP A 2 -30.66 -11.57 -4.89
C ASP A 2 -29.23 -11.49 -5.47
N ALA A 3 -28.51 -12.61 -5.48
CA ALA A 3 -27.10 -12.68 -5.88
C ALA A 3 -26.86 -12.17 -7.31
N THR A 4 -27.88 -12.31 -8.16
CA THR A 4 -27.93 -11.87 -9.55
C THR A 4 -27.73 -10.36 -9.72
N VAL A 5 -28.18 -9.53 -8.77
CA VAL A 5 -27.98 -8.08 -8.82
C VAL A 5 -26.51 -7.72 -8.59
N ILE A 6 -25.84 -8.44 -7.69
CA ILE A 6 -24.41 -8.22 -7.41
C ILE A 6 -23.58 -8.59 -8.63
N GLU A 7 -23.89 -9.73 -9.27
CA GLU A 7 -23.20 -10.20 -10.48
C GLU A 7 -23.33 -9.23 -11.66
N ALA A 8 -24.53 -8.67 -11.89
CA ALA A 8 -24.75 -7.70 -12.97
C ALA A 8 -23.92 -6.42 -12.76
N VAL A 9 -23.92 -5.87 -11.53
CA VAL A 9 -23.11 -4.71 -11.16
C VAL A 9 -21.61 -5.02 -11.30
N PHE A 10 -21.22 -6.26 -11.00
CA PHE A 10 -19.85 -6.73 -11.18
C PHE A 10 -19.42 -6.69 -12.65
N ALA A 11 -20.19 -7.32 -13.53
CA ALA A 11 -19.90 -7.41 -14.95
C ALA A 11 -19.85 -6.02 -15.61
N GLU A 12 -20.75 -5.12 -15.21
CA GLU A 12 -20.83 -3.77 -15.77
C GLU A 12 -19.67 -2.87 -15.33
N HIS A 13 -19.22 -2.97 -14.08
CA HIS A 13 -18.32 -1.97 -13.49
C HIS A 13 -16.87 -2.43 -13.36
N TYR A 14 -16.58 -3.73 -13.37
CA TYR A 14 -15.23 -4.25 -13.14
C TYR A 14 -14.20 -3.67 -14.12
N GLY A 15 -14.42 -3.80 -15.43
CA GLY A 15 -13.47 -3.34 -16.44
C GLY A 15 -13.24 -1.82 -16.40
N ARG A 16 -14.29 -1.04 -16.13
CA ARG A 16 -14.20 0.42 -15.98
C ARG A 16 -13.42 0.83 -14.74
N ALA A 17 -13.63 0.14 -13.62
CA ALA A 17 -12.88 0.38 -12.39
C ALA A 17 -11.39 0.06 -12.56
N VAL A 18 -11.05 -1.12 -13.10
CA VAL A 18 -9.67 -1.52 -13.38
C VAL A 18 -8.98 -0.51 -14.31
N THR A 19 -9.60 -0.18 -15.44
CA THR A 19 -9.04 0.79 -16.40
C THR A 19 -8.80 2.16 -15.75
N SER A 20 -9.72 2.59 -14.88
CA SER A 20 -9.58 3.87 -14.17
C SER A 20 -8.42 3.83 -13.18
N LEU A 21 -8.24 2.75 -12.44
CA LEU A 21 -7.14 2.61 -11.49
C LEU A 21 -5.78 2.43 -12.17
N ILE A 22 -5.70 1.72 -13.30
CA ILE A 22 -4.48 1.62 -14.12
C ILE A 22 -4.00 3.02 -14.51
N ARG A 23 -4.92 3.90 -14.95
CA ARG A 23 -4.57 5.28 -15.32
C ARG A 23 -4.09 6.13 -14.14
N VAL A 24 -4.53 5.81 -12.93
CA VAL A 24 -4.17 6.56 -11.71
C VAL A 24 -2.84 6.09 -11.14
N PHE A 25 -2.58 4.79 -11.12
CA PHE A 25 -1.43 4.20 -10.43
C PHE A 25 -0.31 3.75 -11.37
N GLY A 26 -0.58 3.55 -12.65
CA GLY A 26 0.40 3.07 -13.63
C GLY A 26 0.81 1.61 -13.44
N ASP A 27 0.11 0.87 -12.58
CA ASP A 27 0.39 -0.53 -12.26
C ASP A 27 -0.88 -1.37 -12.43
N ILE A 28 -0.82 -2.35 -13.35
CA ILE A 28 -1.94 -3.21 -13.69
C ILE A 28 -2.25 -4.19 -12.56
N GLY A 29 -1.23 -4.82 -11.97
CA GLY A 29 -1.42 -5.80 -10.90
C GLY A 29 -2.02 -5.15 -9.66
N LEU A 30 -1.49 -3.99 -9.26
CA LEU A 30 -2.04 -3.21 -8.15
C LEU A 30 -3.50 -2.81 -8.40
N ALA A 31 -3.84 -2.41 -9.62
CA ALA A 31 -5.20 -2.01 -9.97
C ALA A 31 -6.17 -3.18 -9.93
N GLU A 32 -5.81 -4.33 -10.51
CA GLU A 32 -6.65 -5.53 -10.51
C GLU A 32 -6.89 -6.05 -9.10
N ASP A 33 -5.83 -6.22 -8.31
CA ASP A 33 -5.92 -6.69 -6.92
C ASP A 33 -6.81 -5.76 -6.08
N ALA A 34 -6.63 -4.45 -6.21
CA ALA A 34 -7.40 -3.47 -5.47
C ALA A 34 -8.89 -3.49 -5.84
N VAL A 35 -9.22 -3.66 -7.12
CA VAL A 35 -10.62 -3.77 -7.57
C VAL A 35 -11.24 -5.07 -7.07
N GLN A 36 -10.52 -6.20 -7.16
CA GLN A 36 -10.98 -7.47 -6.63
C GLN A 36 -11.26 -7.40 -5.12
N GLU A 37 -10.37 -6.79 -4.33
CA GLU A 37 -10.60 -6.58 -2.89
C GLU A 37 -11.83 -5.71 -2.61
N ALA A 38 -12.05 -4.65 -3.41
CA ALA A 38 -13.22 -3.79 -3.25
C ALA A 38 -14.52 -4.55 -3.51
N PHE A 39 -14.54 -5.36 -4.56
CA PHE A 39 -15.69 -6.20 -4.87
C PHE A 39 -15.91 -7.32 -3.84
N ALA A 40 -14.85 -7.94 -3.33
CA ALA A 40 -14.95 -8.90 -2.24
C ALA A 40 -15.59 -8.25 -0.99
N ALA A 41 -15.22 -7.00 -0.69
CA ALA A 41 -15.84 -6.24 0.39
C ALA A 41 -17.33 -5.91 0.11
N ALA A 42 -17.70 -5.64 -1.14
CA ALA A 42 -19.09 -5.41 -1.54
C ALA A 42 -19.97 -6.65 -1.29
N VAL A 43 -19.49 -7.84 -1.69
CA VAL A 43 -20.21 -9.10 -1.47
C VAL A 43 -20.49 -9.35 0.01
N LEU A 44 -19.56 -8.94 0.89
CA LEU A 44 -19.74 -9.08 2.34
C LEU A 44 -20.64 -8.00 2.95
N ARG A 45 -20.54 -6.74 2.52
CA ARG A 45 -21.28 -5.62 3.13
C ARG A 45 -22.68 -5.42 2.58
N TRP A 46 -22.86 -5.44 1.26
CA TRP A 46 -24.14 -5.05 0.66
C TRP A 46 -25.34 -5.91 1.08
N PRO A 47 -25.20 -7.22 1.37
CA PRO A 47 -26.31 -8.00 1.91
C PRO A 47 -26.81 -7.52 3.28
N VAL A 48 -25.93 -6.88 4.07
CA VAL A 48 -26.22 -6.41 5.44
C VAL A 48 -26.56 -4.92 5.45
N ASP A 49 -25.71 -4.11 4.83
CA ASP A 49 -25.78 -2.65 4.85
C ASP A 49 -26.67 -2.08 3.73
N GLY A 50 -27.04 -2.93 2.76
CA GLY A 50 -27.69 -2.52 1.51
C GLY A 50 -26.70 -2.04 0.44
N VAL A 51 -27.19 -1.96 -0.80
CA VAL A 51 -26.42 -1.41 -1.92
C VAL A 51 -26.35 0.11 -1.80
N PRO A 52 -25.16 0.71 -1.87
CA PRO A 52 -25.03 2.16 -1.84
C PRO A 52 -25.69 2.81 -3.07
N PRO A 53 -26.16 4.07 -2.98
CA PRO A 53 -26.81 4.78 -4.10
C PRO A 53 -25.96 4.88 -5.37
N SER A 54 -24.63 4.83 -5.23
CA SER A 54 -23.68 4.73 -6.33
C SER A 54 -22.74 3.54 -6.12
N PRO A 55 -23.09 2.35 -6.65
CA PRO A 55 -22.27 1.15 -6.53
C PRO A 55 -20.89 1.34 -7.17
N ALA A 56 -20.84 1.88 -8.39
CA ALA A 56 -19.59 2.15 -9.10
C ALA A 56 -18.68 3.12 -8.34
N GLY A 57 -19.23 4.22 -7.81
CA GLY A 57 -18.47 5.20 -7.04
C GLY A 57 -17.90 4.61 -5.75
N TRP A 58 -18.68 3.75 -5.08
CA TRP A 58 -18.23 3.03 -3.89
C TRP A 58 -17.08 2.08 -4.22
N ILE A 59 -17.18 1.30 -5.30
CA ILE A 59 -16.12 0.38 -5.73
C ILE A 59 -14.83 1.13 -6.04
N ILE A 60 -14.89 2.19 -6.85
CA ILE A 60 -13.70 3.00 -7.20
C ILE A 60 -13.03 3.55 -5.94
N THR A 61 -13.83 4.08 -5.01
CA THR A 61 -13.32 4.66 -3.76
C THR A 61 -12.66 3.60 -2.88
N THR A 62 -13.34 2.48 -2.65
CA THR A 62 -12.81 1.37 -1.86
C THR A 62 -11.53 0.81 -2.49
N ALA A 63 -11.52 0.56 -3.80
CA ALA A 63 -10.35 0.06 -4.51
C ALA A 63 -9.16 1.03 -4.39
N ARG A 64 -9.39 2.34 -4.61
CA ARG A 64 -8.35 3.35 -4.46
C ARG A 64 -7.73 3.36 -3.07
N ASN A 65 -8.57 3.26 -2.02
CA ASN A 65 -8.09 3.21 -0.65
C ASN A 65 -7.23 1.95 -0.41
N ARG A 66 -7.66 0.78 -0.91
CA ARG A 66 -6.88 -0.47 -0.81
C ARG A 66 -5.53 -0.37 -1.52
N ALA A 67 -5.50 0.18 -2.72
CA ALA A 67 -4.26 0.41 -3.47
C ALA A 67 -3.29 1.32 -2.69
N VAL A 68 -3.79 2.45 -2.17
CA VAL A 68 -2.99 3.36 -1.34
C VAL A 68 -2.47 2.67 -0.07
N ASP A 69 -3.30 1.88 0.60
CA ASP A 69 -2.90 1.15 1.80
C ASP A 69 -1.89 0.05 1.50
N ARG A 70 -1.94 -0.57 0.32
CA ARG A 70 -0.91 -1.50 -0.16
C ARG A 70 0.42 -0.79 -0.37
N LEU A 71 0.42 0.34 -1.08
CA LEU A 71 1.62 1.15 -1.32
C LEU A 71 2.24 1.67 -0.02
N ARG A 72 1.42 2.14 0.92
CA ARG A 72 1.88 2.55 2.26
C ARG A 72 2.57 1.40 2.99
N ARG A 73 1.95 0.21 3.00
CA ARG A 73 2.52 -0.99 3.65
C ARG A 73 3.85 -1.41 3.00
N GLU A 74 3.98 -1.27 1.68
CA GLU A 74 5.24 -1.55 0.97
C GLU A 74 6.33 -0.55 1.31
N ALA A 75 6.02 0.75 1.33
CA ALA A 75 6.98 1.78 1.71
C ALA A 75 7.53 1.53 3.12
N THR A 76 6.70 1.14 4.09
CA THR A 76 7.15 0.79 5.44
C THR A 76 8.00 -0.49 5.47
N ARG A 77 7.71 -1.48 4.62
CA ARG A 77 8.57 -2.69 4.50
C ARG A 77 9.92 -2.33 3.90
N SER A 78 9.95 -1.58 2.81
CA SER A 78 11.19 -1.13 2.16
C SER A 78 12.04 -0.28 3.08
N GLY A 79 11.43 0.61 3.88
CA GLY A 79 12.15 1.38 4.91
C GLY A 79 12.82 0.50 5.96
N ARG A 80 12.09 -0.49 6.50
CA ARG A 80 12.67 -1.47 7.45
C ARG A 80 13.74 -2.34 6.82
N HIS A 81 13.61 -2.71 5.55
CA HIS A 81 14.62 -3.49 4.83
C HIS A 81 15.88 -2.65 4.59
N ALA A 82 15.75 -1.37 4.26
CA ALA A 82 16.88 -0.45 4.13
C ALA A 82 17.58 -0.24 5.48
N GLU A 83 16.83 -0.06 6.56
CA GLU A 83 17.37 0.06 7.92
C GLU A 83 18.07 -1.24 8.37
N ALA A 84 17.46 -2.40 8.13
CA ALA A 84 18.06 -3.71 8.41
C ALA A 84 19.31 -3.97 7.55
N ALA A 85 19.33 -3.53 6.29
CA ALA A 85 20.49 -3.65 5.41
C ALA A 85 21.65 -2.75 5.85
N LEU A 86 21.36 -1.53 6.33
CA LEU A 86 22.37 -0.65 6.92
C LEU A 86 22.90 -1.22 8.24
N ALA A 87 22.03 -1.77 9.08
CA ALA A 87 22.42 -2.41 10.34
C ALA A 87 23.24 -3.70 10.14
N SER A 88 22.96 -4.49 9.10
CA SER A 88 23.69 -5.72 8.78
C SER A 88 25.02 -5.47 8.06
N THR A 89 25.15 -4.35 7.34
CA THR A 89 26.37 -4.01 6.57
C THR A 89 27.54 -3.53 7.45
N GLY A 90 27.31 -3.30 8.75
CA GLY A 90 28.40 -3.18 9.74
C GLY A 90 29.57 -2.32 9.28
N MET A 91 29.40 -1.00 9.18
CA MET A 91 30.56 -0.13 9.27
C MET A 91 31.10 -0.27 10.71
N PRO A 92 32.32 -0.78 10.95
CA PRO A 92 32.94 -0.62 12.24
C PRO A 92 32.97 0.89 12.49
N SER A 93 32.44 1.30 13.64
CA SER A 93 32.43 2.70 14.06
C SER A 93 33.79 3.30 13.73
N CYS A 94 33.80 4.32 12.86
CA CYS A 94 34.99 5.10 12.61
C CYS A 94 35.41 5.67 13.96
N ARG A 95 36.31 4.96 14.65
CA ARG A 95 36.97 5.42 15.86
C ARG A 95 37.91 6.51 15.39
N TRP A 96 37.40 7.74 15.34
CA TRP A 96 38.20 8.92 15.11
C TRP A 96 39.37 8.89 16.10
N PRO A 97 40.63 8.86 15.65
CA PRO A 97 41.74 8.87 16.59
C PRO A 97 41.76 10.23 17.29
N SER A 98 41.49 10.24 18.58
CA SER A 98 41.71 11.38 19.45
C SER A 98 43.18 11.78 19.35
N ARG A 99 43.44 12.93 18.73
CA ARG A 99 44.73 13.61 18.82
C ARG A 99 44.86 14.17 20.24
N THR A 100 45.34 13.35 21.16
CA THR A 100 45.84 13.81 22.46
C THR A 100 47.31 13.45 22.54
N GLY A 101 48.16 14.36 22.07
CA GLY A 101 49.56 14.38 22.47
C GLY A 101 49.66 14.97 23.88
N PRO A 102 50.52 14.44 24.76
CA PRO A 102 50.68 14.98 26.10
C PRO A 102 51.43 16.31 26.01
N ALA A 103 50.81 17.41 26.44
CA ALA A 103 51.56 18.59 26.85
C ALA A 103 52.22 18.27 28.19
N GLY A 104 53.45 17.77 28.13
CA GLY A 104 54.29 17.62 29.30
C GLY A 104 54.52 18.98 29.95
N THR A 105 54.15 19.09 31.21
CA THR A 105 54.72 20.07 32.15
C THR A 105 56.12 19.60 32.55
N PRO A 106 57.12 20.48 32.47
CA PRO A 106 57.92 20.82 33.66
C PRO A 106 58.34 22.32 33.64
N THR A 107 58.64 23.03 34.72
CA THR A 107 58.72 22.83 36.17
C THR A 107 58.46 24.20 36.80
#